data_AF-A0A8J6C9R2-F1
#
_entry.id   AF-A0A8J6C9R2-F1
#
_cell.length_a   1.000
_cell.length_b   1.000
_cell.length_c   1.000
_cell.angle_alpha   90.00
_cell.angle_beta   90.00
_cell.angle_gamma   90.00
#
_symmetry.space_group_name_H-M   'P 1'
#
loop_
_entity.id
_entity.type
_entity.pdbx_description
1 polymer ?
#
loop_
_entity_poly.entity_id
_entity_poly.type
_entity_poly.pdbx_seq_one_letter_code
_entity_poly.pdbx_strand_id
1 'polypeptide(L)'
;MADVAIADDLARLLASMDVDGLRLALHARHGAAEGAAVAECALGAAPGAVVAERAPAPDAPPPELSALRRRFPIRFRLSARGGGDGSVRVCRDFMLVNERVIGKVCWPAAEALAAHLLAIRLAENAPSAARPVLLELGAGCALPSLAAASTGAFARVIATEMTEERVAIAAHNAELNGLELESSELLFADAERMRALVGSAPSSIVLCAADVHYNPEALVELIASAAALMRDRQDAADAPPRADKLLLARSAVFTHNDELMLRTAAEHGLALVGAESARCGGVLHAASPTLFEPNPNDSADLFRFIAHRVAPARAAPLASDAAREPAPHADAHGPARPAGPVWAESARSVISN
;
A
#
# COMPACT_ATOMS: atom_id res chain seq x y z
N MET A 1 -25.99 17.10 -25.88
CA MET A 1 -25.24 17.72 -27.01
C MET A 1 -24.02 18.55 -26.56
N ALA A 2 -23.85 18.87 -25.27
CA ALA A 2 -22.68 19.63 -24.78
C ALA A 2 -21.40 18.78 -24.58
N ASP A 3 -21.51 17.47 -24.38
CA ASP A 3 -20.35 16.60 -24.09
C ASP A 3 -19.44 16.31 -25.28
N VAL A 4 -19.93 16.48 -26.52
CA VAL A 4 -19.12 16.24 -27.73
C VAL A 4 -18.17 17.42 -28.00
N ALA A 5 -18.52 18.63 -27.57
CA ALA A 5 -17.71 19.83 -27.81
C ALA A 5 -16.42 19.86 -26.97
N ILE A 6 -16.44 19.30 -25.74
CA ILE A 6 -15.29 19.31 -24.84
C ILE A 6 -14.19 18.34 -25.31
N ALA A 7 -14.57 17.20 -25.90
CA ALA A 7 -13.62 16.23 -26.43
C ALA A 7 -12.85 16.78 -27.65
N ASP A 8 -13.53 17.53 -28.52
CA ASP A 8 -12.93 18.12 -29.70
C ASP A 8 -11.98 19.30 -29.39
N ASP A 9 -12.25 20.06 -28.33
CA ASP A 9 -11.38 21.16 -27.89
C ASP A 9 -10.10 20.65 -27.21
N LEU A 10 -10.19 19.54 -26.46
CA LEU A 10 -9.03 18.91 -25.84
C LEU A 10 -8.10 18.29 -26.89
N ALA A 11 -8.66 17.66 -27.94
CA ALA A 11 -7.89 17.12 -29.05
C ALA A 11 -7.15 18.22 -29.85
N ARG A 12 -7.77 19.39 -30.02
CA ARG A 12 -7.13 20.56 -30.68
C ARG A 12 -6.04 21.21 -29.83
N LEU A 13 -6.21 21.24 -28.50
CA LEU A 13 -5.19 21.75 -27.59
C LEU A 13 -3.93 20.87 -27.61
N LEU A 14 -4.10 19.56 -27.61
CA LEU A 14 -3.00 18.60 -27.66
C LEU A 14 -2.28 18.58 -29.01
N ALA A 15 -2.99 18.85 -30.11
CA ALA A 15 -2.41 18.95 -31.44
C ALA A 15 -1.61 20.24 -31.70
N SER A 16 -1.73 21.26 -30.83
CA SER A 16 -1.08 22.57 -31.02
C SER A 16 0.18 22.76 -30.15
N MET A 17 0.55 21.78 -29.32
CA MET A 17 1.78 21.85 -28.53
C MET A 17 2.98 21.34 -29.34
N ASP A 18 3.89 22.25 -29.70
CA ASP A 18 5.18 21.93 -30.32
C ASP A 18 6.12 21.27 -29.29
N VAL A 19 6.14 19.94 -29.32
CA VAL A 19 6.93 19.07 -28.43
C VAL A 19 8.44 19.19 -28.70
N ASP A 20 8.83 19.62 -29.89
CA ASP A 20 10.24 19.73 -30.29
C ASP A 20 10.89 21.01 -29.73
N GLY A 21 10.12 22.08 -29.55
CA GLY A 21 10.56 23.30 -28.86
C GLY A 21 10.94 23.08 -27.39
N LEU A 22 10.30 22.11 -26.71
CA LEU A 22 10.57 21.79 -25.30
C LEU A 22 11.81 20.91 -25.12
N ARG A 23 12.14 20.08 -26.12
CA ARG A 23 13.35 19.24 -26.13
C ARG A 23 14.64 20.04 -26.24
N LEU A 24 14.65 21.14 -27.00
CA LEU A 24 15.86 21.95 -27.19
C LEU A 24 16.27 22.77 -25.96
N ALA A 25 15.33 23.12 -25.06
CA ALA A 25 15.64 23.90 -23.86
C ALA A 25 16.32 23.08 -22.74
N LEU A 26 16.18 21.74 -22.76
CA LEU A 26 16.66 20.84 -21.69
C LEU A 26 18.09 20.32 -21.90
N HIS A 27 18.65 20.41 -23.10
CA HIS A 27 20.02 19.96 -23.37
C HIS A 27 21.13 20.97 -23.00
N ALA A 28 20.80 22.24 -22.74
CA ALA A 28 21.81 23.28 -22.53
C ALA A 28 22.35 23.41 -21.09
N ARG A 29 21.91 22.60 -20.11
CA ARG A 29 22.14 22.91 -18.69
C ARG A 29 22.90 21.90 -17.81
N HIS A 30 23.29 20.71 -18.29
CA HIS A 30 23.87 19.69 -17.41
C HIS A 30 25.16 19.04 -17.90
N GLY A 31 26.20 19.85 -18.12
CA GLY A 31 27.58 19.39 -18.13
C GLY A 31 28.34 19.92 -16.92
N ALA A 32 28.55 19.10 -15.88
CA ALA A 32 29.81 18.97 -15.12
C ALA A 32 29.64 18.23 -13.77
N ALA A 33 30.61 17.34 -13.53
CA ALA A 33 31.23 16.94 -12.26
C ALA A 33 30.86 15.58 -11.64
N GLU A 34 31.89 14.72 -11.65
CA GLU A 34 32.08 13.43 -11.01
C GLU A 34 32.52 13.55 -9.53
N GLY A 35 32.30 12.48 -8.76
CA GLY A 35 33.30 11.92 -7.81
C GLY A 35 33.15 12.18 -6.30
N ALA A 36 33.06 11.09 -5.51
CA ALA A 36 33.66 10.81 -4.17
C ALA A 36 32.83 9.75 -3.40
N ALA A 37 33.32 8.53 -3.21
CA ALA A 37 34.16 8.01 -2.10
C ALA A 37 33.37 7.66 -0.81
N VAL A 38 33.38 6.37 -0.47
CA VAL A 38 32.73 5.74 0.71
C VAL A 38 33.74 5.65 1.85
N ALA A 39 33.34 6.04 3.06
CA ALA A 39 34.10 5.80 4.29
C ALA A 39 33.23 5.01 5.29
N GLU A 40 33.70 3.81 5.65
CA GLU A 40 33.18 3.01 6.77
C GLU A 40 33.72 3.56 8.10
N CYS A 41 32.87 3.58 9.12
CA CYS A 41 33.27 3.89 10.50
C CYS A 41 32.78 2.76 11.41
N ALA A 42 33.72 2.09 12.08
CA ALA A 42 33.49 1.00 13.02
C ALA A 42 33.32 1.55 14.45
N LEU A 43 32.32 1.04 15.18
CA LEU A 43 32.11 1.31 16.61
C LEU A 43 32.49 0.07 17.44
N GLY A 44 33.40 0.27 18.39
CA GLY A 44 33.77 -0.71 19.42
C GLY A 44 32.90 -0.59 20.68
N ALA A 45 32.59 -1.72 21.29
CA ALA A 45 31.86 -1.81 22.56
C ALA A 45 32.78 -2.27 23.70
N ALA A 46 32.53 -1.77 24.91
CA ALA A 46 33.11 -2.29 26.16
C ALA A 46 31.99 -2.89 27.05
N PRO A 47 32.26 -3.95 27.84
CA PRO A 47 31.22 -4.67 28.56
C PRO A 47 31.12 -4.29 30.05
N GLY A 48 29.90 -4.36 30.59
CA GLY A 48 29.66 -4.75 31.99
C GLY A 48 28.99 -3.71 32.89
N ALA A 49 27.67 -3.81 33.04
CA ALA A 49 26.97 -3.46 34.28
C ALA A 49 25.63 -4.22 34.35
N VAL A 50 25.44 -5.00 35.42
CA VAL A 50 24.15 -5.62 35.76
C VAL A 50 23.37 -4.62 36.61
N VAL A 51 22.21 -4.18 36.13
CA VAL A 51 21.30 -3.28 36.85
C VAL A 51 20.06 -4.05 37.28
N ALA A 52 19.71 -3.94 38.56
CA ALA A 52 18.53 -4.55 39.16
C ALA A 52 17.23 -3.97 38.56
N GLU A 53 16.26 -4.85 38.31
CA GLU A 53 14.97 -4.50 37.72
C GLU A 53 14.15 -3.60 38.65
N ARG A 54 13.88 -2.39 38.17
CA ARG A 54 12.93 -1.44 38.76
C ARG A 54 11.58 -1.68 38.10
N ALA A 55 10.50 -1.71 38.88
CA ALA A 55 9.15 -1.82 38.33
C ALA A 55 8.88 -0.71 37.30
N PRO A 56 8.20 -1.01 36.18
CA PRO A 56 7.97 -0.04 35.11
C PRO A 56 7.13 1.15 35.61
N ALA A 57 7.50 2.34 35.15
CA ALA A 57 6.73 3.56 35.36
C ALA A 57 5.32 3.42 34.74
N PRO A 58 4.30 4.13 35.25
CA PRO A 58 2.92 4.05 34.74
C PRO A 58 2.76 4.49 33.26
N ASP A 59 3.76 5.18 32.69
CA ASP A 59 3.82 5.54 31.27
C ASP A 59 4.76 4.64 30.45
N ALA A 60 5.18 3.50 30.99
CA ALA A 60 6.01 2.56 30.24
C ALA A 60 5.19 2.01 29.06
N PRO A 61 5.74 2.05 27.83
CA PRO A 61 5.04 1.50 26.68
C PRO A 61 4.73 0.02 26.95
N PRO A 62 3.57 -0.48 26.49
CA PRO A 62 3.18 -1.88 26.70
C PRO A 62 4.34 -2.83 26.38
N PRO A 63 4.48 -3.95 27.12
CA PRO A 63 5.63 -4.85 27.00
C PRO A 63 5.95 -5.26 25.55
N GLU A 64 4.94 -5.35 24.70
CA GLU A 64 5.03 -5.66 23.27
C GLU A 64 5.73 -4.56 22.46
N LEU A 65 5.43 -3.28 22.71
CA LEU A 65 6.14 -2.14 22.10
C LEU A 65 7.61 -2.09 22.55
N SER A 66 7.86 -2.40 23.82
CA SER A 66 9.22 -2.51 24.35
C SER A 66 10.00 -3.66 23.68
N ALA A 67 9.33 -4.77 23.35
CA ALA A 67 9.92 -5.88 22.61
C ALA A 67 10.17 -5.53 21.14
N LEU A 68 9.25 -4.79 20.49
CA LEU A 68 9.42 -4.27 19.12
C LEU A 68 10.65 -3.38 19.01
N ARG A 69 10.86 -2.46 19.96
CA ARG A 69 12.03 -1.56 20.00
C ARG A 69 13.37 -2.28 20.14
N ARG A 70 13.38 -3.54 20.61
CA ARG A 70 14.59 -4.37 20.70
C ARG A 70 14.90 -5.11 19.40
N ARG A 71 14.01 -5.07 18.40
CA ARG A 71 14.23 -5.69 17.10
C ARG A 71 15.09 -4.79 16.23
N PHE A 72 16.00 -5.39 15.47
CA PHE A 72 16.84 -4.66 14.53
C PHE A 72 16.04 -4.39 13.25
N PRO A 73 15.81 -3.12 12.89
CA PRO A 73 15.06 -2.81 11.68
C PRO A 73 15.88 -3.17 10.43
N ILE A 74 15.18 -3.62 9.39
CA ILE A 74 15.76 -3.96 8.09
C ILE A 74 15.75 -2.72 7.23
N ARG A 75 16.89 -2.39 6.61
CA ARG A 75 16.94 -1.34 5.59
C ARG A 75 16.45 -1.89 4.26
N PHE A 76 15.32 -1.38 3.80
CA PHE A 76 14.65 -1.76 2.58
C PHE A 76 14.78 -0.62 1.54
N ARG A 77 15.40 -0.90 0.40
CA ARG A 77 15.57 0.08 -0.67
C ARG A 77 14.52 -0.12 -1.75
N LEU A 78 13.59 0.80 -1.87
CA LEU A 78 12.57 0.81 -2.90
C LEU A 78 12.95 1.77 -4.02
N SER A 79 12.66 1.40 -5.28
CA SER A 79 12.89 2.27 -6.43
C SER A 79 11.67 2.27 -7.35
N ALA A 80 11.11 3.44 -7.61
CA ALA A 80 10.14 3.65 -8.69
C ALA A 80 10.89 4.09 -9.96
N ARG A 81 10.52 3.50 -11.12
CA ARG A 81 11.05 3.89 -12.44
C ARG A 81 9.95 4.64 -13.20
N GLY A 82 10.25 5.87 -13.64
CA GLY A 82 9.45 6.52 -14.68
C GLY A 82 9.55 5.77 -16.01
N GLY A 83 8.46 5.70 -16.76
CA GLY A 83 8.40 5.11 -18.11
C GLY A 83 9.35 5.81 -19.10
N GLY A 84 9.75 5.08 -20.14
CA GLY A 84 10.99 5.31 -20.87
C GLY A 84 10.97 6.42 -21.92
N ASP A 85 11.56 7.57 -21.59
CA ASP A 85 12.19 8.54 -22.51
C ASP A 85 12.84 9.74 -21.78
N GLY A 86 12.59 9.92 -20.48
CA GLY A 86 13.19 10.99 -19.66
C GLY A 86 13.10 10.73 -18.15
N SER A 87 13.28 9.47 -17.74
CA SER A 87 12.83 8.97 -16.44
C SER A 87 13.52 9.57 -15.21
N VAL A 88 12.73 10.02 -14.24
CA VAL A 88 13.16 10.20 -12.84
C VAL A 88 13.07 8.84 -12.13
N ARG A 89 14.17 8.38 -11.54
CA ARG A 89 14.19 7.24 -10.61
C ARG A 89 14.06 7.78 -9.19
N VAL A 90 12.98 7.45 -8.51
CA VAL A 90 12.85 7.76 -7.07
C VAL A 90 13.30 6.54 -6.31
N CYS A 91 14.45 6.64 -5.68
CA CYS A 91 14.94 5.64 -4.75
C CYS A 91 14.73 6.12 -3.31
N ARG A 92 14.18 5.26 -2.46
CA ARG A 92 13.94 5.52 -1.04
C ARG A 92 14.44 4.34 -0.23
N ASP A 93 15.11 4.66 0.87
CA ASP A 93 15.48 3.68 1.88
C ASP A 93 14.46 3.80 3.03
N PHE A 94 13.87 2.68 3.41
CA PHE A 94 12.97 2.55 4.54
C PHE A 94 13.59 1.64 5.59
N MET A 95 13.42 1.96 6.85
CA MET A 95 13.73 1.07 7.97
C MET A 95 12.43 0.39 8.41
N LEU A 96 12.37 -0.95 8.37
CA LEU A 96 11.18 -1.71 8.73
C LEU A 96 11.49 -2.69 9.87
N VAL A 97 10.71 -2.62 10.93
CA VAL A 97 10.47 -3.78 11.80
C VAL A 97 9.42 -4.65 11.12
N ASN A 98 9.80 -5.90 10.89
CA ASN A 98 9.00 -6.93 10.27
C ASN A 98 9.14 -8.20 11.15
N GLU A 99 8.06 -8.99 11.25
CA GLU A 99 8.08 -10.26 11.96
C GLU A 99 7.62 -11.40 11.06
N ARG A 100 8.09 -12.64 11.30
CA ARG A 100 7.65 -13.85 10.58
C ARG A 100 6.18 -14.25 10.80
N VAL A 101 5.39 -13.39 11.42
CA VAL A 101 3.96 -13.63 11.65
C VAL A 101 3.19 -12.99 10.51
N ILE A 102 2.24 -13.72 9.93
CA ILE A 102 1.34 -13.19 8.90
C ILE A 102 0.71 -11.87 9.40
N GLY A 103 0.72 -10.86 8.53
CA GLY A 103 0.32 -9.49 8.87
C GLY A 103 1.41 -8.64 9.51
N LYS A 104 2.63 -9.15 9.65
CA LYS A 104 3.80 -8.36 10.10
C LYS A 104 4.98 -8.43 9.13
N VAL A 105 4.79 -9.14 8.00
CA VAL A 105 5.75 -9.27 6.89
C VAL A 105 5.47 -8.29 5.78
N CYS A 106 6.53 -7.74 5.19
CA CYS A 106 6.48 -7.08 3.89
C CYS A 106 6.39 -8.13 2.78
N TRP A 107 5.24 -8.18 2.13
CA TRP A 107 4.96 -9.09 1.03
C TRP A 107 5.22 -8.44 -0.33
N PRO A 108 5.43 -9.22 -1.41
CA PRO A 108 5.69 -8.69 -2.75
C PRO A 108 4.65 -7.67 -3.22
N ALA A 109 3.36 -7.88 -2.93
CA ALA A 109 2.31 -6.92 -3.27
C ALA A 109 2.48 -5.56 -2.58
N ALA A 110 2.97 -5.54 -1.34
CA ALA A 110 3.22 -4.32 -0.61
C ALA A 110 4.35 -3.50 -1.25
N GLU A 111 5.38 -4.19 -1.76
CA GLU A 111 6.48 -3.54 -2.49
C GLU A 111 6.00 -2.91 -3.81
N ALA A 112 5.21 -3.66 -4.58
CA ALA A 112 4.66 -3.17 -5.85
C ALA A 112 3.75 -1.96 -5.63
N LEU A 113 2.86 -2.03 -4.64
CA LEU A 113 1.97 -0.93 -4.28
C LEU A 113 2.75 0.29 -3.79
N ALA A 114 3.76 0.10 -2.95
CA ALA A 114 4.63 1.17 -2.48
C ALA A 114 5.40 1.84 -3.64
N ALA A 115 5.91 1.05 -4.60
CA ALA A 115 6.58 1.58 -5.78
C ALA A 115 5.62 2.40 -6.66
N HIS A 116 4.38 1.93 -6.81
CA HIS A 116 3.33 2.67 -7.51
C HIS A 116 3.04 4.02 -6.83
N LEU A 117 2.88 4.02 -5.50
CA LEU A 117 2.61 5.25 -4.73
C LEU A 117 3.77 6.27 -4.81
N LEU A 118 5.02 5.80 -4.82
CA LEU A 118 6.19 6.66 -5.08
C LEU A 118 6.16 7.30 -6.47
N ALA A 119 5.61 6.59 -7.46
CA ALA A 119 5.50 7.09 -8.84
C ALA A 119 4.40 8.15 -8.99
N ILE A 120 3.30 8.08 -8.22
CA ILE A 120 2.21 9.09 -8.28
C ILE A 120 2.76 10.50 -8.02
N ARG A 121 3.67 10.68 -7.06
CA ARG A 121 4.30 11.99 -6.76
C ARG A 121 4.98 12.61 -7.98
N LEU A 122 5.57 11.79 -8.85
CA LEU A 122 6.28 12.30 -10.02
C LEU A 122 5.33 12.92 -11.05
N ALA A 123 4.06 12.51 -11.05
CA ALA A 123 3.08 12.95 -12.02
C ALA A 123 2.30 14.21 -11.59
N GLU A 124 2.21 14.51 -10.28
CA GLU A 124 1.25 15.49 -9.76
C GLU A 124 1.91 16.64 -8.98
N ASN A 125 2.02 17.82 -9.60
CA ASN A 125 2.32 19.10 -8.94
C ASN A 125 1.04 19.76 -8.38
N ALA A 126 0.20 18.99 -7.67
CA ALA A 126 -1.07 19.50 -7.17
C ALA A 126 -0.88 20.48 -5.98
N PRO A 127 -1.65 21.59 -5.91
CA PRO A 127 -1.70 22.46 -4.74
C PRO A 127 -2.09 21.67 -3.47
N SER A 128 -1.55 22.09 -2.31
CA SER A 128 -1.74 21.36 -1.04
C SER A 128 -3.20 21.09 -0.66
N ALA A 129 -4.13 21.98 -1.01
CA ALA A 129 -5.55 21.86 -0.66
C ALA A 129 -6.31 20.79 -1.46
N ALA A 130 -5.73 20.29 -2.56
CA ALA A 130 -6.34 19.27 -3.42
C ALA A 130 -5.74 17.87 -3.20
N ARG A 131 -4.77 17.74 -2.28
CA ARG A 131 -4.06 16.48 -2.05
C ARG A 131 -5.00 15.40 -1.51
N PRO A 132 -4.94 14.17 -2.05
CA PRO A 132 -5.81 13.10 -1.59
C PRO A 132 -5.48 12.65 -0.18
N VAL A 133 -6.45 12.01 0.48
CA VAL A 133 -6.23 11.22 1.70
C VAL A 133 -5.97 9.77 1.30
N LEU A 134 -4.89 9.17 1.81
CA LEU A 134 -4.64 7.74 1.64
C LEU A 134 -5.09 6.96 2.88
N LEU A 135 -5.85 5.89 2.67
CA LEU A 135 -6.23 4.92 3.69
C LEU A 135 -5.80 3.53 3.23
N GLU A 136 -4.83 2.95 3.93
CA GLU A 136 -4.36 1.58 3.71
C GLU A 136 -5.11 0.60 4.62
N LEU A 137 -5.68 -0.45 4.03
CA LEU A 137 -6.47 -1.50 4.66
C LEU A 137 -5.61 -2.76 4.82
N GLY A 138 -5.35 -3.18 6.05
CA GLY A 138 -4.49 -4.34 6.33
C GLY A 138 -3.02 -4.02 6.07
N ALA A 139 -2.53 -2.93 6.67
CA ALA A 139 -1.22 -2.35 6.38
C ALA A 139 -0.04 -3.25 6.77
N GLY A 140 -0.21 -4.14 7.75
CA GLY A 140 0.86 -4.95 8.33
C GLY A 140 2.11 -4.14 8.71
N CYS A 141 3.19 -4.25 7.93
CA CYS A 141 4.41 -3.45 8.14
C CYS A 141 4.32 -1.98 7.65
N ALA A 142 3.21 -1.61 7.01
CA ALA A 142 2.87 -0.29 6.49
C ALA A 142 3.78 0.25 5.38
N LEU A 143 4.50 -0.62 4.63
CA LEU A 143 5.39 -0.16 3.56
C LEU A 143 4.68 0.75 2.52
N PRO A 144 3.48 0.44 2.00
CA PRO A 144 2.74 1.33 1.11
C PRO A 144 2.43 2.69 1.75
N SER A 145 1.94 2.71 2.99
CA SER A 145 1.71 3.95 3.74
C SER A 145 2.97 4.77 3.97
N LEU A 146 4.09 4.14 4.32
CA LEU A 146 5.38 4.82 4.50
C LEU A 146 5.87 5.42 3.18
N ALA A 147 5.72 4.68 2.08
CA ALA A 147 6.02 5.17 0.75
C ALA A 147 5.16 6.40 0.42
N ALA A 148 3.85 6.33 0.63
CA ALA A 148 2.93 7.45 0.46
C ALA A 148 3.31 8.66 1.33
N ALA A 149 3.55 8.48 2.63
CA ALA A 149 3.91 9.56 3.55
C ALA A 149 5.23 10.24 3.12
N SER A 150 6.22 9.47 2.68
CA SER A 150 7.50 10.00 2.18
C SER A 150 7.34 10.88 0.92
N THR A 151 6.21 10.76 0.22
CA THR A 151 5.92 11.57 -0.95
C THR A 151 5.41 12.96 -0.64
N GLY A 152 4.84 13.22 0.54
CA GLY A 152 4.11 14.48 0.79
C GLY A 152 3.05 14.84 -0.26
N ALA A 153 2.66 13.90 -1.14
CA ALA A 153 1.64 14.10 -2.17
C ALA A 153 0.23 13.93 -1.59
N PHE A 154 0.14 13.32 -0.42
CA PHE A 154 -1.10 13.10 0.32
C PHE A 154 -1.26 14.16 1.41
N ALA A 155 -2.51 14.57 1.66
CA ALA A 155 -2.82 15.47 2.76
C ALA A 155 -2.73 14.73 4.10
N ARG A 156 -3.16 13.47 4.11
CA ARG A 156 -3.13 12.54 5.25
C ARG A 156 -2.86 11.14 4.74
N VAL A 157 -2.15 10.35 5.53
CA VAL A 157 -1.90 8.93 5.29
C VAL A 157 -2.31 8.18 6.55
N ILE A 158 -3.19 7.20 6.38
CA ILE A 158 -3.78 6.42 7.47
C ILE A 158 -3.50 4.95 7.20
N ALA A 159 -2.67 4.32 8.02
CA ALA A 159 -2.43 2.88 7.99
C ALA A 159 -3.39 2.18 8.96
N THR A 160 -4.11 1.16 8.51
CA THR A 160 -5.04 0.43 9.38
C THR A 160 -4.80 -1.07 9.43
N GLU A 161 -5.08 -1.65 10.58
CA GLU A 161 -4.94 -3.08 10.85
C GLU A 161 -6.00 -3.57 11.83
N MET A 162 -6.16 -4.88 11.95
CA MET A 162 -7.24 -5.48 12.74
C MET A 162 -6.95 -5.59 14.24
N THR A 163 -5.70 -5.41 14.67
CA THR A 163 -5.29 -5.50 16.08
C THR A 163 -4.40 -4.34 16.49
N GLU A 164 -4.52 -3.93 17.76
CA GLU A 164 -3.67 -2.90 18.38
C GLU A 164 -2.17 -3.17 18.16
N GLU A 165 -1.75 -4.42 18.34
CA GLU A 165 -0.36 -4.83 18.18
C GLU A 165 0.17 -4.54 16.76
N ARG A 166 -0.65 -4.77 15.73
CA ARG A 166 -0.24 -4.51 14.34
C ARG A 166 -0.29 -3.03 13.99
N VAL A 167 -1.25 -2.30 14.55
CA VAL A 167 -1.30 -0.83 14.47
C VAL A 167 -0.03 -0.21 15.07
N ALA A 168 0.43 -0.74 16.21
CA ALA A 168 1.68 -0.33 16.84
C ALA A 168 2.92 -0.56 15.96
N ILE A 169 2.96 -1.61 15.14
CA ILE A 169 4.05 -1.86 14.18
C ILE A 169 4.09 -0.77 13.11
N ALA A 170 2.93 -0.42 12.53
CA ALA A 170 2.84 0.64 11.54
C ALA A 170 3.32 2.00 12.11
N ALA A 171 2.87 2.35 13.32
CA ALA A 171 3.30 3.56 14.02
C ALA A 171 4.81 3.57 14.29
N HIS A 172 5.36 2.45 14.77
CA HIS A 172 6.79 2.34 15.04
C HIS A 172 7.63 2.45 13.78
N ASN A 173 7.20 1.83 12.67
CA ASN A 173 7.90 1.96 11.40
C ASN A 173 7.85 3.40 10.86
N ALA A 174 6.78 4.15 11.10
CA ALA A 174 6.74 5.57 10.75
C ALA A 174 7.75 6.40 11.58
N GLU A 175 7.81 6.16 12.89
CA GLU A 175 8.78 6.78 13.80
C GLU A 175 10.22 6.52 13.34
N LEU A 176 10.56 5.27 13.00
CA LEU A 176 11.89 4.88 12.51
C LEU A 176 12.33 5.60 11.23
N ASN A 177 11.36 6.05 10.42
CA ASN A 177 11.62 6.75 9.17
C ASN A 177 11.43 8.27 9.27
N GLY A 178 11.09 8.80 10.45
CA GLY A 178 10.79 10.22 10.64
C GLY A 178 9.62 10.70 9.79
N LEU A 179 8.61 9.84 9.59
CA LEU A 179 7.44 10.11 8.76
C LEU A 179 6.20 10.35 9.61
N GLU A 180 5.34 11.26 9.18
CA GLU A 180 4.02 11.46 9.76
C GLU A 180 3.02 10.47 9.13
N LEU A 181 2.51 9.57 9.94
CA LEU A 181 1.55 8.53 9.57
C LEU A 181 0.54 8.37 10.70
N GLU A 182 -0.75 8.42 10.38
CA GLU A 182 -1.79 8.04 11.32
C GLU A 182 -1.98 6.52 11.29
N SER A 183 -2.18 5.89 12.45
CA SER A 183 -2.42 4.45 12.55
C SER A 183 -3.67 4.18 13.36
N SER A 184 -4.56 3.31 12.89
CA SER A 184 -5.80 2.99 13.60
C SER A 184 -6.26 1.56 13.41
N GLU A 185 -6.99 1.03 14.39
CA GLU A 185 -7.69 -0.24 14.23
C GLU A 185 -8.88 -0.09 13.27
N LEU A 186 -9.03 -1.08 12.39
CA LEU A 186 -10.12 -1.17 11.43
C LEU A 186 -10.36 -2.61 10.99
N LEU A 187 -11.63 -3.02 11.05
CA LEU A 187 -12.10 -4.24 10.39
C LEU A 187 -12.59 -3.92 8.98
N PHE A 188 -12.39 -4.83 8.02
CA PHE A 188 -12.75 -4.58 6.62
C PHE A 188 -14.26 -4.38 6.41
N ALA A 189 -15.10 -5.03 7.19
CA ALA A 189 -16.56 -4.87 7.14
C ALA A 189 -17.08 -3.55 7.75
N ASP A 190 -16.21 -2.66 8.26
CA ASP A 190 -16.62 -1.45 8.98
C ASP A 190 -16.53 -0.18 8.11
N ALA A 191 -17.47 -0.04 7.17
CA ALA A 191 -17.55 1.13 6.30
C ALA A 191 -17.78 2.46 7.07
N GLU A 192 -18.48 2.41 8.22
CA GLU A 192 -18.70 3.61 9.04
C GLU A 192 -17.41 4.11 9.68
N ARG A 193 -16.58 3.18 10.20
CA ARG A 193 -15.25 3.52 10.70
C ARG A 193 -14.34 4.01 9.60
N MET A 194 -14.36 3.41 8.41
CA MET A 194 -13.63 3.93 7.25
C MET A 194 -14.03 5.39 6.97
N ARG A 195 -15.33 5.68 6.97
CA ARG A 195 -15.88 7.04 6.77
C ARG A 195 -15.40 7.99 7.86
N ALA A 196 -15.40 7.56 9.12
CA ALA A 196 -14.93 8.37 10.24
C ALA A 196 -13.43 8.71 10.12
N LEU A 197 -12.60 7.76 9.70
CA LEU A 197 -11.15 7.95 9.53
C LEU A 197 -10.82 8.93 8.40
N VAL A 198 -11.45 8.78 7.23
CA VAL A 198 -11.24 9.70 6.10
C VAL A 198 -11.91 11.06 6.33
N GLY A 199 -12.95 11.10 7.17
CA GLY A 199 -13.71 12.29 7.51
C GLY A 199 -14.49 12.88 6.32
N SER A 200 -14.92 14.13 6.48
CA SER A 200 -15.61 14.91 5.44
C SER A 200 -14.65 15.49 4.39
N ALA A 201 -13.41 14.97 4.30
CA ALA A 201 -12.35 15.56 3.49
C ALA A 201 -12.84 15.91 2.08
N PRO A 202 -12.70 17.18 1.65
CA PRO A 202 -13.18 17.63 0.34
C PRO A 202 -12.36 17.06 -0.82
N SER A 203 -11.13 16.58 -0.54
CA SER A 203 -10.24 15.98 -1.51
C SER A 203 -10.62 14.53 -1.85
N SER A 204 -10.04 14.03 -2.94
CA SER A 204 -10.21 12.62 -3.34
C SER A 204 -9.60 11.69 -2.29
N ILE A 205 -10.07 10.44 -2.22
CA ILE A 205 -9.47 9.39 -1.40
C ILE A 205 -8.77 8.35 -2.25
N VAL A 206 -7.67 7.81 -1.73
CA VAL A 206 -7.00 6.62 -2.27
C VAL A 206 -7.11 5.54 -1.21
N LEU A 207 -7.98 4.58 -1.45
CA LEU A 207 -8.06 3.35 -0.66
C LEU A 207 -7.03 2.37 -1.23
N CYS A 208 -6.23 1.73 -0.40
CA CYS A 208 -5.30 0.73 -0.89
C CYS A 208 -5.16 -0.48 0.04
N ALA A 209 -4.85 -1.63 -0.55
CA ALA A 209 -4.59 -2.86 0.20
C ALA A 209 -3.59 -3.75 -0.56
N ALA A 210 -2.72 -4.43 0.18
CA ALA A 210 -1.72 -5.34 -0.38
C ALA A 210 -1.90 -6.74 0.22
N ASP A 211 -1.99 -7.75 -0.65
CA ASP A 211 -2.06 -9.17 -0.29
C ASP A 211 -3.19 -9.60 0.65
N VAL A 212 -4.23 -8.78 0.82
CA VAL A 212 -5.49 -9.17 1.50
C VAL A 212 -6.24 -10.32 0.81
N HIS A 213 -5.78 -10.75 -0.36
CA HIS A 213 -6.35 -11.82 -1.17
C HIS A 213 -6.18 -13.21 -0.56
N TYR A 214 -5.37 -13.39 0.49
CA TYR A 214 -5.22 -14.70 1.14
C TYR A 214 -6.51 -15.18 1.83
N ASN A 215 -7.43 -14.27 2.14
CA ASN A 215 -8.72 -14.58 2.75
C ASN A 215 -9.88 -14.08 1.84
N PRO A 216 -10.57 -14.99 1.13
CA PRO A 216 -11.68 -14.65 0.23
C PRO A 216 -12.81 -13.86 0.89
N GLU A 217 -13.18 -14.20 2.13
CA GLU A 217 -14.28 -13.52 2.86
C GLU A 217 -13.89 -12.07 3.18
N ALA A 218 -12.68 -11.91 3.72
CA ALA A 218 -12.11 -10.59 4.03
C ALA A 218 -11.97 -9.70 2.79
N LEU A 219 -11.59 -10.30 1.65
CA LEU A 219 -11.51 -9.60 0.35
C LEU A 219 -12.89 -9.08 -0.08
N VAL A 220 -13.95 -9.88 0.07
CA VAL A 220 -15.31 -9.46 -0.27
C VAL A 220 -15.78 -8.31 0.61
N GLU A 221 -15.59 -8.43 1.93
CA GLU A 221 -15.95 -7.39 2.89
C GLU A 221 -15.22 -6.07 2.59
N LEU A 222 -13.91 -6.15 2.31
CA LEU A 222 -13.09 -4.99 1.98
C LEU A 222 -13.62 -4.26 0.74
N ILE A 223 -13.88 -5.00 -0.35
CA ILE A 223 -14.37 -4.41 -1.59
C ILE A 223 -15.75 -3.78 -1.39
N ALA A 224 -16.65 -4.47 -0.67
CA ALA A 224 -17.99 -3.96 -0.38
C ALA A 224 -17.95 -2.65 0.42
N SER A 225 -17.15 -2.59 1.50
CA SER A 225 -17.00 -1.39 2.34
C SER A 225 -16.33 -0.24 1.59
N ALA A 226 -15.26 -0.52 0.84
CA ALA A 226 -14.59 0.48 0.01
C ALA A 226 -15.55 1.09 -1.03
N ALA A 227 -16.32 0.24 -1.70
CA ALA A 227 -17.29 0.69 -2.69
C ALA A 227 -18.43 1.51 -2.06
N ALA A 228 -18.92 1.11 -0.88
CA ALA A 228 -19.93 1.88 -0.16
C ALA A 228 -19.42 3.28 0.20
N LEU A 229 -18.21 3.39 0.76
CA LEU A 229 -17.59 4.67 1.08
C LEU A 229 -17.44 5.56 -0.17
N MET A 230 -16.96 5.00 -1.28
CA MET A 230 -16.75 5.76 -2.51
C MET A 230 -18.08 6.26 -3.12
N ARG A 231 -19.15 5.44 -3.11
CA ARG A 231 -20.47 5.84 -3.60
C ARG A 231 -21.11 6.94 -2.75
N ASP A 232 -21.13 6.77 -1.43
CA ASP A 232 -21.70 7.78 -0.52
C ASP A 232 -21.06 9.16 -0.72
N ARG A 233 -19.75 9.17 -1.00
CA ARG A 233 -18.99 10.40 -1.28
C ARG A 233 -19.30 11.02 -2.64
N GLN A 234 -19.69 10.20 -3.63
CA GLN A 234 -20.08 10.65 -4.96
C GLN A 234 -21.51 11.18 -5.02
N ASP A 235 -22.41 10.65 -4.18
CA ASP A 235 -23.84 10.98 -4.11
C ASP A 235 -24.15 12.21 -3.25
N ALA A 236 -23.16 12.71 -2.50
CA ALA A 236 -23.30 13.95 -1.75
C ALA A 236 -23.60 15.13 -2.72
N ALA A 237 -24.82 15.67 -2.66
CA ALA A 237 -25.41 16.57 -3.65
C ALA A 237 -24.56 17.81 -4.02
N ASP A 238 -23.71 18.27 -3.10
CA ASP A 238 -22.86 19.45 -3.27
C ASP A 238 -21.37 19.13 -3.40
N ALA A 239 -21.00 17.84 -3.54
CA ALA A 239 -19.61 17.45 -3.63
C ALA A 239 -19.04 17.73 -5.03
N PRO A 240 -17.85 18.37 -5.15
CA PRO A 240 -17.16 18.47 -6.42
C PRO A 240 -16.82 17.05 -6.95
N PRO A 241 -16.63 16.87 -8.27
CA PRO A 241 -16.16 15.60 -8.81
C PRO A 241 -14.89 15.13 -8.09
N ARG A 242 -14.90 13.90 -7.58
CA ARG A 242 -13.78 13.29 -6.85
C ARG A 242 -13.17 12.18 -7.67
N ALA A 243 -11.83 12.12 -7.70
CA ALA A 243 -11.07 11.07 -8.36
C ALA A 243 -10.73 9.97 -7.35
N ASP A 244 -11.74 9.48 -6.63
CA ASP A 244 -11.58 8.43 -5.62
C ASP A 244 -11.13 7.13 -6.30
N LYS A 245 -10.13 6.46 -5.72
CA LYS A 245 -9.54 5.24 -6.28
C LYS A 245 -9.46 4.16 -5.21
N LEU A 246 -9.68 2.91 -5.62
CA LEU A 246 -9.30 1.71 -4.88
C LEU A 246 -8.12 1.04 -5.60
N LEU A 247 -7.01 0.86 -4.90
CA LEU A 247 -5.80 0.20 -5.36
C LEU A 247 -5.66 -1.14 -4.64
N LEU A 248 -5.74 -2.25 -5.37
CA LEU A 248 -5.53 -3.57 -4.81
C LEU A 248 -4.27 -4.16 -5.41
N ALA A 249 -3.29 -4.52 -4.59
CA ALA A 249 -2.12 -5.26 -5.02
C ALA A 249 -2.20 -6.70 -4.50
N ARG A 250 -1.80 -7.66 -5.33
CA ARG A 250 -1.70 -9.07 -4.95
C ARG A 250 -0.44 -9.69 -5.49
N SER A 251 0.15 -10.60 -4.74
CA SER A 251 1.24 -11.46 -5.14
C SER A 251 0.72 -12.57 -6.06
N ALA A 252 1.59 -13.09 -6.93
CA ALA A 252 1.23 -14.13 -7.91
C ALA A 252 0.65 -15.42 -7.27
N VAL A 253 0.96 -15.69 -6.00
CA VAL A 253 0.43 -16.86 -5.28
C VAL A 253 -1.08 -16.78 -5.00
N PHE A 254 -1.70 -15.60 -5.14
CA PHE A 254 -3.12 -15.36 -4.87
C PHE A 254 -3.98 -15.14 -6.13
N THR A 255 -3.47 -15.49 -7.32
CA THR A 255 -4.20 -15.38 -8.60
C THR A 255 -5.52 -16.15 -8.63
N HIS A 256 -5.64 -17.20 -7.80
CA HIS A 256 -6.87 -17.99 -7.70
C HIS A 256 -8.08 -17.21 -7.16
N ASN A 257 -7.88 -16.01 -6.60
CA ASN A 257 -8.95 -15.14 -6.11
C ASN A 257 -9.29 -13.96 -7.04
N ASP A 258 -8.71 -13.91 -8.25
CA ASP A 258 -8.94 -12.82 -9.21
C ASP A 258 -10.38 -12.73 -9.68
N GLU A 259 -10.95 -13.87 -10.04
CA GLU A 259 -12.33 -13.91 -10.51
C GLU A 259 -13.28 -13.42 -9.40
N LEU A 260 -13.02 -13.82 -8.15
CA LEU A 260 -13.77 -13.35 -7.00
C LEU A 260 -13.62 -11.83 -6.83
N MET A 261 -12.39 -11.30 -6.80
CA MET A 261 -12.12 -9.87 -6.68
C MET A 261 -12.87 -9.06 -7.76
N LEU A 262 -12.72 -9.46 -9.02
CA LEU A 262 -13.26 -8.72 -10.17
C LEU A 262 -14.79 -8.79 -10.21
N ARG A 263 -15.36 -9.95 -9.91
CA ARG A 263 -16.82 -10.12 -9.80
C ARG A 263 -17.38 -9.27 -8.67
N THR A 264 -16.80 -9.36 -7.47
CA THR A 264 -17.26 -8.58 -6.30
C THR A 264 -17.12 -7.08 -6.53
N ALA A 265 -16.01 -6.62 -7.13
CA ALA A 265 -15.84 -5.23 -7.51
C ALA A 265 -16.97 -4.76 -8.45
N ALA A 266 -17.26 -5.53 -9.50
CA ALA A 266 -18.33 -5.20 -10.44
C ALA A 266 -19.72 -5.20 -9.79
N GLU A 267 -20.03 -6.18 -8.95
CA GLU A 267 -21.29 -6.28 -8.19
C GLU A 267 -21.52 -5.07 -7.28
N HIS A 268 -20.44 -4.49 -6.74
CA HIS A 268 -20.48 -3.27 -5.94
C HIS A 268 -20.23 -1.99 -6.76
N GLY A 269 -20.35 -2.03 -8.09
CA GLY A 269 -20.29 -0.83 -8.93
C GLY A 269 -18.90 -0.19 -9.02
N LEU A 270 -17.84 -0.97 -8.80
CA LEU A 270 -16.47 -0.56 -9.08
C LEU A 270 -16.08 -1.00 -10.49
N ALA A 271 -15.50 -0.08 -11.27
CA ALA A 271 -14.96 -0.35 -12.60
C ALA A 271 -13.44 -0.48 -12.54
N LEU A 272 -12.89 -1.55 -13.10
CA LEU A 272 -11.45 -1.71 -13.30
C LEU A 272 -10.99 -0.76 -14.41
N VAL A 273 -10.08 0.17 -14.09
CA VAL A 273 -9.54 1.17 -15.04
C VAL A 273 -8.06 0.96 -15.36
N GLY A 274 -7.43 -0.02 -14.72
CA GLY A 274 -6.08 -0.43 -15.08
C GLY A 274 -5.63 -1.60 -14.24
N ALA A 275 -4.77 -2.41 -14.84
CA ALA A 275 -4.01 -3.43 -14.16
C ALA A 275 -2.56 -3.36 -14.65
N GLU A 276 -1.60 -3.58 -13.75
CA GLU A 276 -0.18 -3.62 -14.09
C GLU A 276 0.54 -4.67 -13.26
N SER A 277 1.47 -5.39 -13.90
CA SER A 277 2.35 -6.33 -13.20
C SER A 277 3.67 -5.64 -12.84
N ALA A 278 4.15 -5.87 -11.64
CA ALA A 278 5.45 -5.43 -11.17
C ALA A 278 6.29 -6.62 -10.73
N ARG A 279 7.60 -6.55 -10.99
CA ARG A 279 8.58 -7.45 -10.37
C ARG A 279 8.91 -6.92 -8.98
N CYS A 280 8.99 -7.82 -8.02
CA CYS A 280 9.26 -7.47 -6.63
C CYS A 280 10.68 -7.90 -6.22
N GLY A 281 11.17 -7.31 -5.14
CA GLY A 281 12.50 -7.53 -4.60
C GLY A 281 12.67 -8.87 -3.89
N GLY A 282 11.57 -9.56 -3.59
CA GLY A 282 11.54 -10.91 -3.02
C GLY A 282 10.62 -11.01 -1.81
N VAL A 283 10.84 -12.06 -1.01
CA VAL A 283 10.17 -12.30 0.27
C VAL A 283 11.19 -12.31 1.40
N LEU A 284 10.73 -12.05 2.63
CA LEU A 284 11.57 -12.27 3.80
C LEU A 284 11.96 -13.75 3.89
N HIS A 285 13.25 -14.02 4.06
CA HIS A 285 13.78 -15.37 4.19
C HIS A 285 13.11 -16.10 5.37
N ALA A 286 12.53 -17.27 5.11
CA ALA A 286 11.88 -18.08 6.13
C ALA A 286 12.82 -18.45 7.30
N ALA A 287 14.14 -18.48 7.08
CA ALA A 287 15.14 -18.81 8.11
C ALA A 287 15.85 -17.59 8.72
N SER A 288 15.66 -16.36 8.20
CA SER A 288 16.25 -15.14 8.78
C SER A 288 15.22 -14.01 8.88
N PRO A 289 14.94 -13.47 10.08
CA PRO A 289 13.97 -12.39 10.24
C PRO A 289 14.44 -11.05 9.66
N THR A 290 15.70 -10.98 9.20
CA THR A 290 16.33 -9.75 8.71
C THR A 290 16.83 -9.85 7.27
N LEU A 291 16.79 -11.03 6.66
CA LEU A 291 17.25 -11.22 5.28
C LEU A 291 16.05 -11.24 4.35
N PHE A 292 16.05 -10.37 3.35
CA PHE A 292 15.21 -10.52 2.17
C PHE A 292 15.90 -11.48 1.21
N GLU A 293 15.22 -12.55 0.83
CA GLU A 293 15.67 -13.44 -0.21
C GLU A 293 15.09 -12.94 -1.54
N PRO A 294 15.93 -12.43 -2.46
CA PRO A 294 15.46 -12.07 -3.77
C PRO A 294 14.98 -13.31 -4.49
N ASN A 295 13.70 -13.32 -4.85
CA ASN A 295 13.14 -14.33 -5.72
C ASN A 295 12.82 -13.66 -7.07
N PRO A 296 13.53 -14.01 -8.15
CA PRO A 296 13.31 -13.40 -9.46
C PRO A 296 11.92 -13.71 -10.05
N ASN A 297 11.21 -14.67 -9.48
CA ASN A 297 9.85 -15.04 -9.86
C ASN A 297 8.78 -14.34 -9.03
N ASP A 298 9.15 -13.59 -7.99
CA ASP A 298 8.18 -12.81 -7.23
C ASP A 298 7.69 -11.64 -8.08
N SER A 299 6.42 -11.71 -8.41
CA SER A 299 5.68 -10.65 -9.06
C SER A 299 4.39 -10.37 -8.33
N ALA A 300 3.95 -9.13 -8.41
CA ALA A 300 2.65 -8.72 -7.96
C ALA A 300 1.89 -8.00 -9.07
N ASP A 301 0.58 -8.17 -9.08
CA ASP A 301 -0.34 -7.45 -9.95
C ASP A 301 -1.05 -6.37 -9.13
N LEU A 302 -1.08 -5.16 -9.66
CA LEU A 302 -1.79 -4.01 -9.11
C LEU A 302 -3.01 -3.72 -9.96
N PHE A 303 -4.17 -3.65 -9.31
CA PHE A 303 -5.46 -3.34 -9.89
C PHE A 303 -5.93 -1.96 -9.42
N ARG A 304 -6.48 -1.19 -10.34
CA ARG A 304 -7.01 0.15 -10.09
C ARG A 304 -8.48 0.19 -10.40
N PHE A 305 -9.28 0.53 -9.40
CA PHE A 305 -10.72 0.65 -9.52
C PHE A 305 -11.18 2.08 -9.22
N ILE A 306 -12.28 2.48 -9.87
CA ILE A 306 -13.04 3.69 -9.57
C ILE A 306 -14.51 3.33 -9.34
N ALA A 307 -15.23 4.12 -8.55
CA ALA A 307 -16.68 3.94 -8.41
C ALA A 307 -17.39 4.49 -9.65
N HIS A 308 -18.27 3.67 -10.22
CA HIS A 308 -19.06 4.02 -11.40
C HIS A 308 -20.43 4.55 -10.97
N ARG A 309 -20.81 5.75 -11.45
CA ARG A 309 -22.09 6.41 -11.08
C ARG A 309 -23.34 5.68 -11.58
N VAL A 310 -23.20 4.89 -12.63
CA VAL A 310 -24.33 4.16 -13.25
C VAL A 310 -24.11 2.68 -13.03
N ALA A 311 -25.03 1.95 -12.40
CA ALA A 311 -24.89 0.50 -12.26
C ALA A 311 -24.57 -0.11 -13.65
N PRO A 312 -23.43 -0.80 -13.82
CA PRO A 312 -23.07 -1.33 -15.12
C PRO A 312 -24.12 -2.35 -15.56
N ALA A 313 -24.57 -2.27 -16.81
CA ALA A 313 -25.20 -3.41 -17.45
C ALA A 313 -24.22 -4.60 -17.34
N ARG A 314 -24.69 -5.76 -16.87
CA ARG A 314 -23.90 -6.99 -16.60
C ARG A 314 -22.58 -7.04 -17.37
N ALA A 315 -21.46 -7.07 -16.65
CA ALA A 315 -20.12 -7.11 -17.24
C ALA A 315 -19.97 -8.31 -18.19
N ALA A 316 -19.32 -8.08 -19.34
CA ALA A 316 -18.92 -9.15 -20.24
C ALA A 316 -17.85 -10.03 -19.55
N PRO A 317 -17.83 -11.35 -19.79
CA PRO A 317 -16.83 -12.25 -19.21
C PRO A 317 -15.41 -11.82 -19.63
N LEU A 318 -14.47 -11.86 -18.68
CA LEU A 318 -13.06 -11.58 -18.93
C LEU A 318 -12.48 -12.64 -19.88
N ALA A 319 -11.62 -12.20 -20.79
CA ALA A 319 -10.85 -13.11 -21.64
C ALA A 319 -9.99 -14.01 -20.74
N SER A 320 -10.13 -15.32 -20.90
CA SER A 320 -9.42 -16.30 -20.08
C SER A 320 -7.91 -16.10 -20.15
N ASP A 321 -7.25 -16.04 -19.00
CA ASP A 321 -5.79 -16.09 -18.90
C ASP A 321 -5.28 -17.37 -19.57
N ALA A 322 -4.65 -17.21 -20.73
CA ALA A 322 -3.91 -18.28 -21.37
C ALA A 322 -2.66 -18.58 -20.52
N ALA A 323 -2.74 -19.69 -19.77
CA ALA A 323 -1.64 -20.48 -19.22
C ALA A 323 -0.40 -19.70 -18.71
N ARG A 324 -0.52 -19.08 -17.53
CA ARG A 324 0.65 -18.88 -16.67
C ARG A 324 0.79 -20.10 -15.76
N GLU A 325 1.91 -20.81 -15.87
CA GLU A 325 2.22 -21.89 -14.91
C GLU A 325 2.33 -21.29 -13.50
N PRO A 326 1.68 -21.88 -12.48
CA PRO A 326 1.81 -21.41 -11.11
C PRO A 326 3.29 -21.55 -10.68
N ALA A 327 3.85 -20.47 -10.12
CA ALA A 327 5.17 -20.52 -9.52
C ALA A 327 5.18 -21.58 -8.41
N PRO A 328 6.27 -22.35 -8.24
CA PRO A 328 6.37 -23.35 -7.17
C PRO A 328 6.14 -22.65 -5.84
N HIS A 329 5.15 -23.14 -5.08
CA HIS A 329 4.81 -22.62 -3.77
C HIS A 329 6.05 -22.61 -2.88
N ALA A 330 6.40 -21.45 -2.32
CA ALA A 330 7.24 -21.43 -1.13
C ALA A 330 6.42 -22.05 -0.01
N ASP A 331 6.79 -23.25 0.43
CA ASP A 331 6.20 -23.93 1.58
C ASP A 331 6.34 -23.04 2.82
N ALA A 332 5.33 -22.19 3.07
CA ALA A 332 5.14 -21.52 4.35
C ALA A 332 4.64 -22.49 5.44
N HIS A 333 4.45 -23.77 5.10
CA HIS A 333 4.14 -24.83 6.05
C HIS A 333 5.45 -25.40 6.61
N GLY A 334 5.90 -24.83 7.73
CA GLY A 334 6.70 -25.60 8.69
C GLY A 334 5.97 -26.89 9.10
N PRO A 335 6.68 -27.89 9.68
CA PRO A 335 6.12 -29.19 9.99
C PRO A 335 4.81 -29.05 10.77
N ALA A 336 3.79 -29.79 10.32
CA ALA A 336 2.44 -29.78 10.86
C ALA A 336 2.44 -29.78 12.39
N ARG A 337 2.08 -28.64 12.99
CA ARG A 337 1.72 -28.58 14.41
C ARG A 337 0.43 -29.39 14.61
N PRO A 338 0.30 -30.13 15.73
CA PRO A 338 -0.94 -30.85 16.04
C PRO A 338 -2.10 -29.85 16.09
N ALA A 339 -3.26 -30.28 15.58
CA ALA A 339 -4.48 -29.49 15.49
C ALA A 339 -4.84 -28.86 16.84
N GLY A 340 -4.53 -27.57 16.99
CA GLY A 340 -5.05 -26.71 18.05
C GLY A 340 -6.43 -26.16 17.68
N PRO A 341 -7.19 -25.63 18.64
CA PRO A 341 -8.60 -25.33 18.47
C PRO A 341 -8.83 -24.24 17.42
N VAL A 342 -9.96 -24.38 16.73
CA VAL A 342 -10.49 -23.51 15.69
C VAL A 342 -10.67 -22.08 16.25
N TRP A 343 -9.93 -21.11 15.70
CA TRP A 343 -9.91 -19.70 16.12
C TRP A 343 -11.16 -18.88 15.73
N ALA A 344 -12.29 -19.54 15.44
CA ALA A 344 -13.49 -18.87 14.92
C ALA A 344 -14.46 -18.36 16.01
N GLU A 345 -14.26 -18.65 17.30
CA GLU A 345 -15.25 -18.31 18.35
C GLU A 345 -14.85 -17.16 19.30
N SER A 346 -13.61 -16.67 19.30
CA SER A 346 -13.18 -15.68 20.31
C SER A 346 -13.54 -14.22 19.99
N ALA A 347 -14.11 -13.91 18.83
CA ALA A 347 -14.52 -12.54 18.48
C ALA A 347 -15.93 -12.16 18.96
N ARG A 348 -16.70 -13.07 19.58
CA ARG A 348 -18.09 -12.80 20.00
C ARG A 348 -18.33 -12.66 21.51
N SER A 349 -17.33 -12.82 22.38
CA SER A 349 -17.57 -12.85 23.84
C SER A 349 -17.06 -11.64 24.64
N VAL A 350 -16.70 -10.51 24.02
CA VAL A 350 -16.20 -9.31 24.76
C VAL A 350 -17.22 -8.17 24.82
N ILE A 351 -18.45 -8.35 24.31
CA ILE A 351 -19.54 -7.38 24.50
C ILE A 351 -20.68 -8.06 25.27
N SER A 352 -20.43 -8.40 26.53
CA SER A 352 -21.45 -8.63 27.58
C SER A 352 -20.72 -8.92 28.90
N ASN A 353 -20.25 -7.85 29.55
CA ASN A 353 -20.23 -7.64 31.01
C ASN A 353 -19.69 -6.24 31.32
#